data_AF-A0A397WCS6-F1
#
_entry.id   AF-A0A397WCS6-F1
#
_cell.length_a   1.000
_cell.length_b   1.000
_cell.length_c   1.000
_cell.angle_alpha   90.00
_cell.angle_beta   90.00
_cell.angle_gamma   90.00
#
_symmetry.space_group_name_H-M   'P 1'
#
loop_
_entity.id
_entity.type
_entity.pdbx_description
1 polymer ?
#
loop_
_entity_poly.entity_id
_entity_poly.type
_entity_poly.pdbx_seq_one_letter_code
_entity_poly.pdbx_strand_id
1 'polypeptide(L)'
;MSENIHGRISRYEKIRADFNIMLTLEPYNSFDLKIEEALLDLNKLLEIDPNNEDTLMISGAIYTLSSTTYRMISRINEALQDLNKSLEIMPNNALTLRQRGSIYYNIDEFDKSIEDINRSIEITPNFAIALGECGNS
;
A
#
# COMPACT_ATOMS: atom_id res chain seq x y z
N MET A 1 18.84 1.01 35.83
CA MET A 1 20.12 0.84 35.10
C MET A 1 20.09 1.85 33.97
N SER A 2 20.95 2.88 33.99
CA SER A 2 21.01 3.85 32.90
C SER A 2 21.68 3.21 31.68
N GLU A 3 21.09 3.42 30.52
CA GLU A 3 21.62 2.90 29.27
C GLU A 3 22.91 3.63 28.87
N ASN A 4 23.94 2.89 28.44
CA ASN A 4 25.20 3.47 27.95
C ASN A 4 24.96 4.22 26.61
N ILE A 5 25.65 5.34 26.41
CA ILE A 5 25.72 6.14 25.18
C ILE A 5 25.87 5.27 23.92
N HIS A 6 26.68 4.21 23.97
CA HIS A 6 26.87 3.31 22.82
C HIS A 6 25.58 2.56 22.42
N GLY A 7 24.75 2.18 23.39
CA GLY A 7 23.43 1.56 23.14
C GLY A 7 22.45 2.54 22.51
N ARG A 8 22.46 3.81 22.97
CA ARG A 8 21.62 4.88 22.43
C ARG A 8 21.96 5.17 20.97
N ILE A 9 23.24 5.30 20.63
CA ILE A 9 23.70 5.54 19.25
C ILE A 9 23.28 4.37 18.34
N SER A 10 23.45 3.13 18.80
CA SER A 10 23.11 1.94 18.01
C SER A 10 21.61 1.86 17.69
N ARG A 11 20.73 2.22 18.64
CA ARG A 11 19.28 2.30 18.38
C ARG A 11 18.93 3.40 17.39
N TYR A 12 19.55 4.56 17.53
CA TYR A 12 19.28 5.69 16.64
C TYR A 12 19.62 5.36 15.18
N GLU A 13 20.78 4.75 14.93
CA GLU A 13 21.16 4.31 13.59
C GLU A 13 20.20 3.25 13.03
N LYS A 14 19.72 2.32 13.88
CA LYS A 14 18.70 1.35 13.48
C LYS A 14 17.40 2.03 13.06
N ILE A 15 16.86 2.93 13.90
CA ILE A 15 15.61 3.66 13.60
C ILE A 15 15.74 4.45 12.29
N ARG A 16 16.88 5.11 12.08
CA ARG A 16 17.15 5.86 10.86
C ARG A 16 17.17 4.95 9.62
N ALA A 17 17.75 3.76 9.73
CA ALA A 17 17.73 2.76 8.67
C ALA A 17 16.30 2.24 8.41
N ASP A 18 15.55 1.92 9.46
CA ASP A 18 14.16 1.47 9.36
C ASP A 18 13.27 2.54 8.71
N PHE A 19 13.45 3.81 9.08
CA PHE A 19 12.76 4.94 8.45
C PHE A 19 13.10 5.09 6.97
N ASN A 20 14.40 5.00 6.60
CA ASN A 20 14.79 5.03 5.19
C ASN A 20 14.21 3.86 4.40
N ILE A 21 14.17 2.66 5.00
CA ILE A 21 13.54 1.50 4.38
C ILE A 21 12.04 1.77 4.20
N MET A 22 11.36 2.32 5.20
CA MET A 22 9.95 2.68 5.15
C MET A 22 9.61 3.69 4.03
N LEU A 23 10.53 4.61 3.71
CA LEU A 23 10.41 5.50 2.55
C LEU A 23 10.55 4.80 1.19
N THR A 24 11.07 3.56 1.18
CA THR A 24 11.37 2.78 -0.03
C THR A 24 10.59 1.47 -0.13
N LEU A 25 9.80 1.11 0.88
CA LEU A 25 9.04 -0.15 0.89
C LEU A 25 7.87 -0.07 -0.07
N GLU A 26 7.86 -1.00 -1.04
CA GLU A 26 6.72 -1.22 -1.94
C GLU A 26 5.76 -2.36 -1.50
N PRO A 27 6.07 -3.29 -0.58
CA PRO A 27 5.04 -4.19 -0.05
C PRO A 27 4.36 -3.65 1.22
N TYR A 28 3.09 -3.28 1.08
CA TYR A 28 2.18 -2.81 2.14
C TYR A 28 2.17 -3.69 3.40
N ASN A 29 2.29 -5.02 3.26
CA ASN A 29 2.16 -5.96 4.39
C ASN A 29 3.31 -5.93 5.42
N SER A 30 4.48 -5.40 5.06
CA SER A 30 5.62 -5.29 5.98
C SER A 30 5.79 -3.91 6.61
N PHE A 31 4.97 -2.95 6.17
CA PHE A 31 5.03 -1.55 6.55
C PHE A 31 4.55 -1.34 7.99
N ASP A 32 3.43 -1.98 8.36
CA ASP A 32 2.82 -1.88 9.69
C ASP A 32 3.77 -2.33 10.81
N LEU A 33 4.37 -3.52 10.65
CA LEU A 33 5.29 -4.08 11.64
C LEU A 33 6.52 -3.17 11.86
N LYS A 34 7.06 -2.59 10.77
CA LYS A 34 8.23 -1.71 10.85
C LYS A 34 7.92 -0.36 11.49
N ILE A 35 6.72 0.17 11.28
CA ILE A 35 6.26 1.38 11.98
C ILE A 35 6.21 1.13 13.48
N GLU A 36 5.56 0.03 13.89
CA GLU A 36 5.37 -0.28 15.30
C GLU A 36 6.71 -0.45 16.02
N GLU A 37 7.64 -1.18 15.40
CA GLU A 37 9.00 -1.34 15.93
C GLU A 37 9.74 -0.01 16.04
N ALA A 38 9.71 0.82 14.99
CA ALA A 38 10.38 2.12 14.98
C ALA A 38 9.80 3.08 16.03
N LEU A 39 8.47 3.14 16.17
CA LEU A 39 7.80 3.96 17.18
C LEU A 39 8.10 3.47 18.60
N LEU A 40 8.17 2.15 18.82
CA LEU A 40 8.55 1.59 20.12
C LEU A 40 9.97 1.98 20.52
N ASP A 41 10.92 1.91 19.60
CA ASP A 41 12.31 2.29 19.87
C ASP A 41 12.47 3.82 20.03
N LEU A 42 11.72 4.64 19.29
CA LEU A 42 11.65 6.09 19.50
C LEU A 42 11.08 6.45 20.87
N ASN A 43 10.03 5.77 21.34
CA ASN A 43 9.46 6.01 22.67
C ASN A 43 10.47 5.77 23.79
N LYS A 44 11.28 4.71 23.69
CA LYS A 44 12.37 4.47 24.66
C LYS A 44 13.40 5.59 24.66
N LEU A 45 13.70 6.18 23.50
CA LEU A 45 14.62 7.33 23.42
C LEU A 45 14.01 8.58 24.06
N LEU A 46 12.71 8.82 23.86
CA LEU A 46 11.98 9.92 24.49
C LEU A 46 11.82 9.74 26.01
N GLU A 47 11.78 8.50 26.53
CA GLU A 47 11.83 8.27 27.97
C GLU A 47 13.16 8.72 28.60
N ILE A 48 14.27 8.60 27.85
CA ILE A 48 15.61 9.00 28.30
C ILE A 48 15.81 10.51 28.15
N ASP A 49 15.40 11.06 27.00
CA ASP A 49 15.49 12.48 26.68
C ASP A 49 14.21 12.96 25.98
N PRO A 50 13.20 13.40 26.77
CA PRO A 50 11.89 13.77 26.23
C PRO A 50 11.91 14.93 25.25
N ASN A 51 12.97 15.76 25.28
CA ASN A 51 13.12 16.95 24.45
C ASN A 51 14.16 16.75 23.34
N ASN A 52 14.52 15.50 23.03
CA ASN A 52 15.44 15.20 21.95
C ASN A 52 14.84 15.62 20.61
N GLU A 53 15.35 16.71 20.04
CA GLU A 53 14.83 17.32 18.81
C GLU A 53 14.79 16.32 17.65
N ASP A 54 15.87 15.57 17.44
CA ASP A 54 15.97 14.59 16.36
C ASP A 54 14.95 13.46 16.50
N THR A 55 14.78 12.93 17.72
CA THR A 55 13.83 11.85 18.01
C THR A 55 12.39 12.32 17.80
N LEU A 56 12.06 13.53 18.25
CA LEU A 56 10.74 14.15 18.03
C LEU A 56 10.48 14.40 16.54
N MET A 57 11.48 14.89 15.80
CA MET A 57 11.39 15.10 14.35
C MET A 57 11.13 13.80 13.60
N ILE A 58 11.91 12.74 13.87
CA ILE A 58 11.73 11.43 13.23
C ILE A 58 10.37 10.83 13.59
N SER A 59 9.95 10.93 14.85
CA SER A 59 8.63 10.47 15.30
C SER A 59 7.49 11.17 14.54
N GLY A 60 7.55 12.50 14.43
CA GLY A 60 6.56 13.28 13.67
C GLY A 60 6.54 12.91 12.17
N ALA A 61 7.71 12.64 11.58
CA ALA A 61 7.81 12.19 10.20
C ALA A 61 7.17 10.81 9.99
N ILE A 62 7.44 9.86 10.90
CA ILE A 62 6.82 8.52 10.86
C ILE A 62 5.31 8.62 10.99
N TYR A 63 4.78 9.34 11.98
CA TYR A 63 3.33 9.51 12.14
C TYR A 63 2.66 10.11 10.89
N THR A 64 3.31 11.10 10.29
CA THR A 64 2.82 11.72 9.05
C THR A 64 2.78 10.70 7.91
N LEU A 65 3.87 9.96 7.70
CA LEU A 65 3.97 8.94 6.66
C LEU A 65 2.93 7.83 6.86
N SER A 66 2.84 7.26 8.07
CA SER A 66 1.86 6.21 8.39
C SER A 66 0.43 6.68 8.16
N SER A 67 0.09 7.90 8.60
CA SER A 67 -1.25 8.47 8.37
C SER A 67 -1.58 8.57 6.88
N THR A 68 -0.65 9.05 6.06
CA THR A 68 -0.87 9.15 4.61
C THR A 68 -1.01 7.77 3.95
N THR A 69 -0.18 6.81 4.34
CA THR A 69 -0.23 5.45 3.80
C THR A 69 -1.52 4.73 4.18
N TYR A 70 -1.94 4.78 5.45
CA TYR A 70 -3.21 4.16 5.87
C TYR A 70 -4.42 4.76 5.14
N ARG A 71 -4.42 6.09 4.91
CA ARG A 71 -5.47 6.74 4.12
C ARG A 71 -5.48 6.25 2.68
N MET A 72 -4.31 6.03 2.07
CA MET A 72 -4.22 5.44 0.73
C MET A 72 -4.74 4.01 0.70
N ILE A 73 -4.30 3.15 1.62
CA ILE A 73 -4.76 1.76 1.75
C ILE A 73 -6.27 1.70 1.92
N SER A 74 -6.84 2.53 2.82
CA SER A 74 -8.30 2.61 3.01
C SER A 74 -9.02 2.90 1.70
N ARG A 75 -8.56 3.92 0.96
CA ARG A 75 -9.18 4.32 -0.31
C ARG A 75 -9.05 3.26 -1.40
N ILE A 76 -7.92 2.54 -1.43
CA ILE A 76 -7.72 1.41 -2.35
C ILE A 76 -8.71 0.29 -2.03
N ASN A 77 -8.87 -0.06 -0.75
CA ASN A 77 -9.81 -1.09 -0.32
C ASN A 77 -11.26 -0.71 -0.64
N GLU A 78 -11.65 0.55 -0.40
CA GLU A 78 -12.97 1.08 -0.78
C GLU A 78 -13.20 0.98 -2.30
N ALA A 79 -12.21 1.40 -3.10
CA ALA A 79 -12.28 1.31 -4.56
C ALA A 79 -12.42 -0.14 -5.05
N LEU A 80 -11.65 -1.07 -4.50
CA LEU A 80 -11.77 -2.49 -4.81
C LEU A 80 -13.16 -3.04 -4.43
N GLN A 81 -13.71 -2.63 -3.29
CA GLN A 81 -15.04 -3.04 -2.86
C GLN A 81 -16.13 -2.57 -3.83
N ASP A 82 -16.07 -1.31 -4.28
CA ASP A 82 -17.04 -0.77 -5.23
C ASP A 82 -16.92 -1.41 -6.61
N LEU A 83 -15.69 -1.70 -7.07
CA LEU A 83 -15.47 -2.44 -8.31
C LEU A 83 -15.97 -3.89 -8.21
N ASN A 84 -15.81 -4.54 -7.06
CA ASN A 84 -16.37 -5.88 -6.81
C ASN A 84 -17.90 -5.86 -6.91
N LYS A 85 -18.58 -4.93 -6.24
CA LYS A 85 -20.03 -4.76 -6.37
C LYS A 85 -20.46 -4.49 -7.81
N SER A 86 -19.70 -3.66 -8.55
CA SER A 86 -19.97 -3.43 -9.97
C SER A 86 -19.90 -4.72 -10.79
N LEU A 87 -18.95 -5.61 -10.49
CA LEU A 87 -18.82 -6.91 -11.14
C LEU A 87 -19.85 -7.95 -10.65
N GLU A 88 -20.41 -7.82 -9.45
CA GLU A 88 -21.56 -8.63 -9.03
C GLU A 88 -22.80 -8.31 -9.90
N ILE A 89 -22.99 -7.04 -10.25
CA ILE A 89 -24.12 -6.57 -11.08
C ILE A 89 -23.85 -6.84 -12.57
N MET A 90 -22.64 -6.56 -13.04
CA MET A 90 -22.21 -6.76 -14.43
C MET A 90 -20.92 -7.57 -14.48
N PRO A 91 -20.98 -8.92 -14.39
CA PRO A 91 -19.81 -9.78 -14.27
C PRO A 91 -18.81 -9.68 -15.41
N ASN A 92 -19.28 -9.25 -16.59
CA ASN A 92 -18.48 -9.16 -17.81
C ASN A 92 -18.27 -7.70 -18.22
N ASN A 93 -18.28 -6.74 -17.29
CA ASN A 93 -17.89 -5.37 -17.61
C ASN A 93 -16.36 -5.28 -17.79
N ALA A 94 -15.92 -5.27 -19.05
CA ALA A 94 -14.50 -5.22 -19.40
C ALA A 94 -13.78 -3.99 -18.83
N LEU A 95 -14.46 -2.83 -18.75
CA LEU A 95 -13.88 -1.62 -18.16
C LEU A 95 -13.67 -1.78 -16.66
N THR A 96 -14.66 -2.30 -15.93
CA THR A 96 -14.55 -2.54 -14.49
C THR A 96 -13.44 -3.55 -14.16
N LEU A 97 -13.35 -4.65 -14.92
CA LEU A 97 -12.24 -5.62 -14.81
C LEU A 97 -10.89 -4.94 -15.04
N ARG A 98 -10.77 -4.10 -16.09
CA ARG A 98 -9.52 -3.39 -16.37
C ARG A 98 -9.14 -2.42 -15.24
N GLN A 99 -10.10 -1.72 -14.66
CA GLN A 99 -9.85 -0.80 -13.54
C GLN A 99 -9.41 -1.57 -12.29
N ARG A 100 -10.08 -2.68 -11.96
CA ARG A 100 -9.71 -3.51 -10.82
C ARG A 100 -8.34 -4.17 -10.99
N GLY A 101 -8.06 -4.67 -12.20
CA GLY A 101 -6.73 -5.18 -12.57
C GLY A 101 -5.62 -4.13 -12.48
N SER A 102 -5.89 -2.89 -12.88
CA SER A 102 -4.93 -1.77 -12.72
C SER A 102 -4.66 -1.46 -11.24
N ILE A 103 -5.69 -1.48 -10.39
CA ILE A 103 -5.50 -1.29 -8.95
C ILE A 103 -4.67 -2.45 -8.38
N TYR A 104 -4.97 -3.70 -8.73
CA TYR A 104 -4.17 -4.85 -8.29
C TYR A 104 -2.71 -4.76 -8.73
N TYR A 105 -2.44 -4.25 -9.94
CA TYR A 105 -1.07 -3.99 -10.39
C TYR A 105 -0.35 -2.97 -9.50
N ASN A 106 -1.03 -1.86 -9.13
CA ASN A 106 -0.44 -0.80 -8.32
C ASN A 106 -0.20 -1.19 -6.85
N ILE A 107 -0.75 -2.32 -6.40
CA ILE A 107 -0.51 -2.86 -5.04
C ILE A 107 0.24 -4.19 -5.07
N ASP A 108 0.93 -4.46 -6.18
CA ASP A 108 1.76 -5.66 -6.40
C ASP A 108 1.01 -7.01 -6.33
N GLU A 109 -0.31 -6.98 -6.44
CA GLU A 109 -1.17 -8.17 -6.52
C GLU A 109 -1.24 -8.66 -7.98
N PHE A 110 -0.08 -8.95 -8.57
CA PHE A 110 0.06 -9.20 -10.00
C PHE A 110 -0.77 -10.38 -10.50
N ASP A 111 -0.91 -11.44 -9.71
CA ASP A 111 -1.71 -12.60 -10.10
C ASP A 111 -3.19 -12.21 -10.32
N LYS A 112 -3.76 -11.44 -9.40
CA LYS A 112 -5.13 -10.93 -9.51
C LYS A 112 -5.26 -9.91 -10.63
N SER A 113 -4.23 -9.08 -10.83
CA SER A 113 -4.18 -8.14 -11.95
C SER A 113 -4.25 -8.86 -13.30
N ILE A 114 -3.41 -9.87 -13.49
CA ILE A 114 -3.34 -10.66 -14.73
C ILE A 114 -4.69 -11.36 -14.98
N GLU A 115 -5.31 -11.94 -13.96
CA GLU A 115 -6.63 -12.57 -14.08
C GLU A 115 -7.68 -11.58 -14.62
N ASP A 116 -7.80 -10.41 -13.99
CA ASP A 116 -8.79 -9.40 -14.37
C ASP A 116 -8.52 -8.80 -15.76
N ILE A 117 -7.25 -8.53 -16.08
CA ILE A 117 -6.87 -7.99 -17.38
C ILE A 117 -7.13 -9.01 -18.48
N ASN A 118 -6.80 -10.28 -18.29
CA ASN A 118 -7.07 -11.33 -19.27
C ASN A 118 -8.57 -11.48 -19.52
N ARG A 119 -9.37 -11.51 -18.45
CA ARG A 119 -10.83 -11.60 -18.59
C ARG A 119 -11.41 -10.39 -19.32
N SER A 120 -10.91 -9.18 -19.06
CA SER A 120 -11.28 -7.97 -19.81
C SER A 120 -10.95 -8.08 -21.31
N ILE A 121 -9.76 -8.60 -21.62
CA ILE A 121 -9.29 -8.86 -22.98
C ILE A 121 -10.07 -9.99 -23.65
N GLU A 122 -10.66 -10.95 -22.96
CA GLU A 122 -11.50 -11.98 -23.61
C GLU A 122 -12.88 -11.44 -24.00
N ILE A 123 -13.42 -10.50 -23.21
CA ILE A 123 -14.74 -9.91 -23.44
C ILE A 123 -14.72 -8.90 -24.59
N THR A 124 -13.71 -8.05 -24.65
CA THR A 124 -13.64 -6.92 -25.60
C THR A 124 -13.58 -7.34 -27.09
N PRO A 125 -12.78 -8.34 -27.49
CA PRO A 125 -12.77 -8.92 -28.84
C PRO A 125 -14.10 -9.56 -29.18
N ASN A 126 -14.73 -10.27 -28.24
CA ASN A 126 -16.04 -10.88 -28.47
C ASN A 126 -17.13 -9.83 -28.70
N PHE A 127 -17.06 -8.68 -28.03
CA PHE A 127 -17.99 -7.56 -28.29
C PHE A 127 -17.78 -6.93 -29.68
N ALA A 128 -16.52 -6.75 -30.10
CA ALA A 128 -16.19 -6.22 -31.42
C ALA A 128 -16.55 -7.19 -32.56
N ILE A 129 -16.31 -8.49 -32.37
CA ILE A 129 -16.68 -9.55 -33.33
C ILE A 129 -18.21 -9.68 -33.41
N ALA A 130 -18.92 -9.72 -32.28
CA ALA A 130 -20.38 -9.83 -32.26
C ALA A 130 -21.09 -8.63 -32.94
N LEU A 131 -20.54 -7.42 -32.81
CA LEU A 131 -21.06 -6.25 -33.55
C LEU A 131 -20.76 -6.32 -35.05
N GLY A 132 -19.62 -6.89 -35.45
CA GLY A 132 -19.28 -7.11 -36.85
C GLY A 132 -20.18 -8.14 -37.53
N GLU A 133 -20.59 -9.19 -36.80
CA GLU A 133 -21.49 -10.23 -37.30
C GLU A 133 -22.97 -9.78 -37.32
N CYS A 134 -23.40 -9.00 -36.32
CA CYS A 134 -24.76 -8.41 -36.29
C CYS A 134 -24.96 -7.21 -37.25
N GLY A 135 -23.88 -6.70 -37.87
CA GLY A 135 -23.94 -5.62 -38.87
C GLY A 135 -24.14 -6.09 -40.32
N ASN A 136 -24.20 -7.41 -40.56
CA ASN A 136 -24.33 -8.03 -41.88
C ASN A 136 -25.64 -8.84 -42.02
N SER A 137 -26.78 -8.25 -41.64
CA SER A 137 -28.13 -8.79 -41.91
C SER A 137 -29.04 -7.73 -42.50
#